data_AF-A0A941NUA4-F1
#
_entry.id   AF-A0A941NUA4-F1
#
_cell.length_a   1.000
_cell.length_b   1.000
_cell.length_c   1.000
_cell.angle_alpha   90.00
_cell.angle_beta   90.00
_cell.angle_gamma   90.00
#
_symmetry.space_group_name_H-M   'P 1'
#
loop_
_entity.id
_entity.type
_entity.pdbx_description
1 polymer ?
#
loop_
_entity_poly.entity_id
_entity_poly.type
_entity_poly.pdbx_seq_one_letter_code
_entity_poly.pdbx_strand_id
1 'polypeptide(L)'
;MYISKKLTVFFSVLSVINTVYAEDHFCPSADLVKKNEKNVQAWENNKLYWQIGYRGWPYAEQIGFDQAFFFPKTHKLDCRYKWINPQQPGTYLWTSVLLSPDANAIVEVSGTNWSKKEDFYNCTSGRPETCAFKIKLKKTP
;
A
#
# COMPACT_ATOMS: atom_id res chain seq x y z
N MET A 1 -16.27 -10.25 69.50
CA MET A 1 -15.18 -11.02 68.86
C MET A 1 -15.69 -11.52 67.51
N TYR A 2 -15.35 -10.83 66.42
CA TYR A 2 -15.67 -11.25 65.05
C TYR A 2 -14.39 -11.10 64.22
N ILE A 3 -13.90 -12.22 63.70
CA ILE A 3 -12.68 -12.32 62.89
C ILE A 3 -13.12 -12.25 61.43
N SER A 4 -12.78 -11.15 60.73
CA SER A 4 -12.96 -11.03 59.28
C SER A 4 -11.68 -11.48 58.58
N LYS A 5 -11.78 -12.56 57.78
CA LYS A 5 -10.68 -13.14 57.01
C LYS A 5 -10.41 -12.28 55.75
N LYS A 6 -9.13 -11.94 55.55
CA LYS A 6 -8.62 -11.31 54.31
C LYS A 6 -8.85 -12.25 53.12
N LEU A 7 -9.51 -11.74 52.08
CA LEU A 7 -9.61 -12.37 50.77
C LEU A 7 -8.55 -11.73 49.85
N THR A 8 -7.46 -12.44 49.60
CA THR A 8 -6.43 -12.02 48.64
C THR A 8 -6.88 -12.46 47.24
N VAL A 9 -7.21 -11.51 46.37
CA VAL A 9 -7.52 -11.76 44.96
C VAL A 9 -6.22 -11.72 44.17
N PHE A 10 -5.82 -12.86 43.60
CA PHE A 10 -4.76 -12.95 42.60
C PHE A 10 -5.29 -12.45 41.25
N PHE A 11 -4.81 -11.30 40.80
CA PHE A 11 -4.97 -10.90 39.40
C PHE A 11 -3.87 -11.57 38.58
N SER A 12 -4.26 -12.53 37.73
CA SER A 12 -3.37 -13.01 36.68
C SER A 12 -3.24 -11.91 35.63
N VAL A 13 -1.99 -11.45 35.40
CA VAL A 13 -1.68 -10.55 34.29
C VAL A 13 -1.62 -11.42 33.05
N LEU A 14 -2.77 -11.56 32.37
CA LEU A 14 -2.80 -12.03 31.00
C LEU A 14 -2.08 -11.00 30.13
N SER A 15 -0.88 -11.38 29.68
CA SER A 15 -0.09 -10.68 28.68
C SER A 15 -0.98 -10.33 27.48
N VAL A 16 -1.26 -9.05 27.31
CA VAL A 16 -1.96 -8.51 26.15
C VAL A 16 -1.02 -8.71 24.97
N ILE A 17 -1.31 -9.72 24.16
CA ILE A 17 -0.73 -9.87 22.82
C ILE A 17 -1.13 -8.60 22.07
N ASN A 18 -0.18 -7.68 21.86
CA ASN A 18 -0.34 -6.53 20.98
C ASN A 18 -0.57 -7.04 19.56
N THR A 19 -1.82 -7.36 19.23
CA THR A 19 -2.27 -7.52 17.85
C THR A 19 -2.23 -6.12 17.26
N VAL A 20 -1.08 -5.74 16.70
CA VAL A 20 -0.99 -4.56 15.85
C VAL A 20 -1.91 -4.83 14.65
N TYR A 21 -3.12 -4.30 14.69
CA TYR A 21 -4.00 -4.31 13.55
C TYR A 21 -3.31 -3.46 12.47
N ALA A 22 -2.68 -4.13 11.50
CA ALA A 22 -2.12 -3.45 10.34
C ALA A 22 -3.28 -2.84 9.56
N GLU A 23 -3.33 -1.51 9.55
CA GLU A 23 -4.28 -0.68 8.80
C GLU A 23 -4.17 -1.01 7.32
N ASP A 24 -5.31 -1.07 6.62
CA ASP A 24 -5.32 -1.24 5.17
C ASP A 24 -4.88 0.08 4.50
N HIS A 25 -3.94 -0.04 3.58
CA HIS A 25 -3.43 1.02 2.73
C HIS A 25 -3.82 0.76 1.28
N PHE A 26 -3.76 1.83 0.49
CA PHE A 26 -4.17 1.83 -0.92
C PHE A 26 -3.19 2.62 -1.76
N CYS A 27 -3.21 2.36 -3.07
CA CYS A 27 -2.49 3.17 -4.03
C CYS A 27 -2.93 4.65 -3.94
N PRO A 28 -2.04 5.62 -4.21
CA PRO A 28 -2.41 7.03 -4.25
C PRO A 28 -3.57 7.34 -5.20
N SER A 29 -4.30 8.43 -4.97
CA SER A 29 -5.28 8.88 -5.96
C SER A 29 -4.59 9.39 -7.24
N ALA A 30 -5.30 9.33 -8.37
CA ALA A 30 -4.82 9.87 -9.64
C ALA A 30 -4.43 11.37 -9.53
N ASP A 31 -5.24 12.16 -8.83
CA ASP A 31 -4.97 13.59 -8.60
C ASP A 31 -3.66 13.82 -7.85
N LEU A 32 -3.38 13.00 -6.83
CA LEU A 32 -2.14 13.11 -6.06
C LEU A 32 -0.93 12.71 -6.91
N VAL A 33 -1.07 11.69 -7.75
CA VAL A 33 -0.01 11.27 -8.70
C VAL A 33 0.25 12.36 -9.73
N LYS A 34 -0.80 12.99 -10.28
CA LYS A 34 -0.67 14.10 -11.22
C LYS A 34 0.00 15.31 -10.58
N LYS A 35 -0.40 15.67 -9.35
CA LYS A 35 0.23 16.76 -8.59
C LYS A 35 1.73 16.56 -8.38
N ASN A 36 2.17 15.30 -8.27
CA ASN A 36 3.56 14.93 -8.04
C ASN A 36 4.31 14.53 -9.34
N GLU A 37 3.74 14.70 -10.54
CA GLU A 37 4.29 14.16 -11.80
C GLU A 37 5.76 14.53 -12.06
N LYS A 38 6.19 15.72 -11.59
CA LYS A 38 7.54 16.26 -11.78
C LYS A 38 8.48 15.95 -10.61
N ASN A 39 7.98 15.42 -9.49
CA ASN A 39 8.77 15.20 -8.28
C ASN A 39 9.70 13.99 -8.43
N VAL A 40 11.02 14.23 -8.40
CA VAL A 40 12.06 13.17 -8.53
C VAL A 40 12.21 12.38 -7.25
N GLN A 41 11.84 12.99 -6.13
CA GLN A 41 11.97 12.44 -4.79
C GLN A 41 10.68 11.72 -4.40
N ALA A 42 10.80 10.84 -3.41
CA ALA A 42 9.62 10.23 -2.81
C ALA A 42 8.76 11.29 -2.10
N TRP A 43 7.44 11.16 -2.17
CA TRP A 43 6.50 12.01 -1.45
C TRP A 43 5.65 11.19 -0.49
N GLU A 44 5.25 11.82 0.61
CA GLU A 44 4.43 11.17 1.64
C GLU A 44 2.95 11.22 1.28
N ASN A 45 2.26 10.09 1.49
CA ASN A 45 0.81 9.98 1.49
C ASN A 45 0.38 8.89 2.46
N ASN A 46 -0.54 9.19 3.38
CA ASN A 46 -1.02 8.24 4.40
C ASN A 46 0.14 7.57 5.17
N LYS A 47 1.15 8.35 5.58
CA LYS A 47 2.36 7.89 6.29
C LYS A 47 3.26 6.93 5.50
N LEU A 48 3.06 6.82 4.18
CA LEU A 48 3.85 6.00 3.27
C LEU A 48 4.55 6.88 2.23
N TYR A 49 5.74 6.47 1.82
CA TYR A 49 6.52 7.17 0.81
C TYR A 49 6.34 6.51 -0.56
N TRP A 50 6.06 7.32 -1.57
CA TRP A 50 5.77 6.90 -2.94
C TRP A 50 6.70 7.59 -3.93
N GLN A 51 7.08 6.91 -5.00
CA GLN A 51 7.98 7.44 -6.02
C GLN A 51 7.47 7.15 -7.43
N ILE A 52 7.58 8.12 -8.34
CA ILE A 52 7.29 7.92 -9.77
C ILE A 52 8.47 7.15 -10.38
N GLY A 53 8.20 5.95 -10.87
CA GLY A 53 9.20 5.08 -11.47
C GLY A 53 9.58 5.46 -12.91
N TYR A 54 8.66 6.04 -13.70
CA TYR A 54 8.91 6.35 -15.11
C TYR A 54 8.43 7.76 -15.50
N ARG A 55 9.27 8.46 -16.27
CA ARG A 55 9.18 9.91 -16.55
C ARG A 55 9.27 10.24 -18.05
N GLY A 56 8.78 9.37 -18.91
CA GLY A 56 8.95 9.56 -20.36
C GLY A 56 8.01 10.61 -20.98
N TRP A 57 6.84 10.82 -20.39
CA TRP A 57 5.77 11.62 -21.00
C TRP A 57 5.11 12.54 -19.99
N PRO A 58 4.78 13.79 -20.37
CA PRO A 58 3.93 14.63 -19.52
C PRO A 58 2.57 13.94 -19.35
N TYR A 59 2.03 13.95 -18.13
CA TYR A 59 0.72 13.35 -17.94
C TYR A 59 -0.33 14.25 -18.58
N ALA A 60 -1.42 13.66 -19.07
CA ALA A 60 -2.60 14.43 -19.43
C ALA A 60 -3.18 15.18 -18.22
N GLU A 61 -4.14 16.08 -18.46
CA GLU A 61 -4.88 16.75 -17.38
C GLU A 61 -5.56 15.72 -16.47
N GLN A 62 -6.10 14.67 -17.06
CA GLN A 62 -6.74 13.56 -16.36
C GLN A 62 -5.96 12.26 -16.60
N ILE A 63 -5.62 11.58 -15.51
CA ILE A 63 -5.10 10.21 -15.52
C ILE A 63 -6.03 9.32 -14.69
N GLY A 64 -6.07 8.02 -15.00
CA GLY A 64 -6.89 7.05 -14.28
C GLY A 64 -6.03 5.96 -13.65
N PHE A 65 -6.42 5.47 -12.48
CA PHE A 65 -5.85 4.23 -11.95
C PHE A 65 -6.23 3.06 -12.86
N ASP A 66 -5.26 2.22 -13.19
CA ASP A 66 -5.46 1.04 -14.04
C ASP A 66 -5.49 -0.22 -13.18
N GLN A 67 -4.38 -0.46 -12.47
CA GLN A 67 -4.15 -1.70 -11.74
C GLN A 67 -2.97 -1.56 -10.78
N ALA A 68 -2.86 -2.50 -9.84
CA ALA A 68 -1.70 -2.64 -8.95
C ALA A 68 -1.05 -4.02 -9.10
N PHE A 69 0.27 -4.06 -8.96
CA PHE A 69 1.08 -5.27 -8.93
C PHE A 69 1.83 -5.36 -7.61
N PHE A 70 1.81 -6.55 -7.02
CA PHE A 70 2.60 -6.87 -5.83
C PHE A 70 3.55 -8.03 -6.12
N PHE A 71 4.83 -7.86 -5.81
CA PHE A 71 5.89 -8.83 -6.06
C PHE A 71 6.40 -9.42 -4.73
N PRO A 72 5.89 -10.60 -4.30
CA PRO A 72 6.15 -11.15 -2.97
C PRO A 72 7.64 -11.35 -2.65
N LYS A 73 8.44 -11.78 -3.64
CA LYS A 73 9.89 -12.01 -3.47
C LYS A 73 10.67 -10.76 -3.05
N THR A 74 10.17 -9.57 -3.41
CA THR A 74 10.86 -8.29 -3.14
C THR A 74 10.05 -7.35 -2.26
N HIS A 75 8.85 -7.75 -1.84
CA HIS A 75 7.88 -6.92 -1.15
C HIS A 75 7.59 -5.58 -1.86
N LYS A 76 7.69 -5.56 -3.18
CA LYS A 76 7.44 -4.35 -3.99
C LYS A 76 5.98 -4.24 -4.38
N LEU A 77 5.46 -3.02 -4.33
CA LEU A 77 4.14 -2.64 -4.83
C LEU A 77 4.29 -1.59 -5.94
N ASP A 78 3.69 -1.84 -7.10
CA ASP A 78 3.65 -0.96 -8.28
C ASP A 78 2.20 -0.61 -8.62
N CYS A 79 1.82 0.64 -8.41
CA CYS A 79 0.51 1.19 -8.77
C CYS A 79 0.60 1.84 -10.15
N ARG A 80 -0.18 1.34 -11.11
CA ARG A 80 -0.17 1.86 -12.49
C ARG A 80 -1.35 2.77 -12.77
N TYR A 81 -1.03 3.86 -13.45
CA TYR A 81 -2.00 4.84 -13.92
C TYR A 81 -1.86 4.98 -15.43
N LYS A 82 -2.96 5.22 -16.12
CA LYS A 82 -3.00 5.35 -17.58
C LYS A 82 -3.76 6.59 -18.03
N TRP A 83 -3.46 7.04 -19.23
CA TRP A 83 -4.20 8.08 -19.95
C TRP A 83 -4.12 7.85 -21.46
N ILE A 84 -5.00 8.50 -22.21
CA ILE A 84 -5.03 8.38 -23.67
C ILE A 84 -3.74 8.95 -24.25
N ASN A 85 -3.14 8.23 -25.21
CA ASN A 85 -1.98 8.71 -25.94
C ASN A 85 -2.40 9.79 -26.96
N PRO A 86 -1.92 11.04 -26.83
CA PRO A 86 -2.28 12.11 -27.78
C PRO A 86 -1.65 11.92 -29.16
N GLN A 87 -0.58 11.12 -29.28
CA GLN A 87 0.14 10.91 -30.55
C GLN A 87 -0.39 9.73 -31.37
N GLN A 88 -1.03 8.76 -30.71
CA GLN A 88 -1.52 7.54 -31.36
C GLN A 88 -2.93 7.19 -30.84
N PRO A 89 -3.98 7.61 -31.55
CA PRO A 89 -5.36 7.33 -31.19
C PRO A 89 -5.61 5.83 -30.96
N GLY A 90 -6.44 5.51 -29.96
CA GLY A 90 -6.74 4.12 -29.58
C GLY A 90 -5.69 3.44 -28.71
N THR A 91 -4.61 4.13 -28.34
CA THR A 91 -3.59 3.62 -27.42
C THR A 91 -3.53 4.41 -26.11
N TYR A 92 -2.88 3.82 -25.10
CA TYR A 92 -2.72 4.42 -23.78
C TYR A 92 -1.23 4.62 -23.48
N LEU A 93 -0.95 5.62 -22.65
CA LEU A 93 0.33 5.77 -21.95
C LEU A 93 0.14 5.35 -20.49
N TRP A 94 1.23 4.93 -19.85
CA TRP A 94 1.21 4.52 -18.44
C TRP A 94 2.34 5.16 -17.65
N THR A 95 2.11 5.26 -16.35
CA THR A 95 3.15 5.54 -15.36
C THR A 95 3.05 4.55 -14.20
N SER A 96 4.20 4.29 -13.59
CA SER A 96 4.35 3.46 -12.39
C SER A 96 4.61 4.33 -11.19
N VAL A 97 3.87 4.07 -10.11
CA VAL A 97 4.06 4.68 -8.80
C VAL A 97 4.42 3.58 -7.82
N LEU A 98 5.68 3.59 -7.40
CA LEU A 98 6.28 2.56 -6.59
C LEU A 98 6.17 2.97 -5.12
N LEU A 99 5.75 2.02 -4.28
CA LEU A 99 5.92 2.17 -2.84
C LEU A 99 7.43 2.09 -2.53
N SER A 100 7.92 3.04 -1.74
CA SER A 100 9.28 3.05 -1.21
C SER A 100 9.23 2.77 0.30
N PRO A 101 9.02 1.50 0.70
CA PRO A 101 8.89 1.17 2.11
C PRO A 101 10.24 1.29 2.82
N ASP A 102 10.20 1.50 4.14
CA ASP A 102 11.37 1.34 5.01
C ASP A 102 12.02 -0.03 4.79
N ALA A 103 13.35 -0.13 4.88
CA ALA A 103 14.08 -1.40 4.77
C ALA A 103 13.58 -2.47 5.76
N ASN A 104 13.02 -2.02 6.90
CA ASN A 104 12.44 -2.86 7.93
C ASN A 104 10.95 -3.13 7.74
N ALA A 105 10.32 -2.72 6.63
CA ALA A 105 8.91 -2.98 6.35
C ALA A 105 8.72 -4.15 5.38
N ILE A 106 7.64 -4.90 5.59
CA ILE A 106 7.13 -5.97 4.73
C ILE A 106 5.75 -5.54 4.25
N VAL A 107 5.56 -5.61 2.93
CA VAL A 107 4.26 -5.40 2.28
C VAL A 107 3.57 -6.75 2.10
N GLU A 108 2.29 -6.81 2.44
CA GLU A 108 1.40 -7.94 2.18
C GLU A 108 0.11 -7.44 1.54
N VAL A 109 -0.39 -8.11 0.50
CA VAL A 109 -1.69 -7.76 -0.09
C VAL A 109 -2.84 -8.21 0.80
N SER A 110 -3.93 -7.44 0.82
CA SER A 110 -5.15 -7.73 1.57
C SER A 110 -6.39 -7.47 0.70
N GLY A 111 -7.55 -7.99 1.13
CA GLY A 111 -8.79 -7.87 0.36
C GLY A 111 -8.91 -8.90 -0.78
N THR A 112 -10.07 -8.87 -1.45
CA THR A 112 -10.51 -9.93 -2.38
C THR A 112 -10.20 -9.64 -3.84
N ASN A 113 -9.78 -8.42 -4.18
CA ASN A 113 -9.55 -8.00 -5.57
C ASN A 113 -8.17 -8.40 -6.11
N TRP A 114 -7.36 -9.08 -5.31
CA TRP A 114 -6.05 -9.59 -5.72
C TRP A 114 -6.18 -10.98 -6.34
N SER A 115 -5.73 -11.09 -7.57
CA SER A 115 -5.54 -12.34 -8.28
C SER A 115 -4.08 -12.78 -8.19
N LYS A 116 -3.84 -13.98 -7.66
CA LYS A 116 -2.51 -14.60 -7.67
C LYS A 116 -2.14 -15.02 -9.09
N LYS A 117 -0.94 -14.65 -9.53
CA LYS A 117 -0.26 -15.14 -10.73
C LYS A 117 1.00 -15.91 -10.29
N GLU A 118 1.77 -16.43 -11.24
CA GLU A 118 2.94 -17.28 -10.95
C GLU A 118 3.93 -16.59 -9.99
N ASP A 119 4.36 -15.38 -10.32
CA ASP A 119 5.40 -14.66 -9.57
C ASP A 119 4.92 -13.38 -8.85
N PHE A 120 3.66 -12.99 -9.04
CA PHE A 120 3.12 -11.74 -8.51
C PHE A 120 1.61 -11.84 -8.23
N TYR A 121 1.08 -10.86 -7.50
CA TYR A 121 -0.35 -10.64 -7.37
C TYR A 121 -0.72 -9.40 -8.19
N ASN A 122 -1.90 -9.43 -8.79
CA ASN A 122 -2.42 -8.33 -9.58
C ASN A 122 -3.84 -7.96 -9.14
N CYS A 123 -4.13 -6.67 -9.09
CA CYS A 123 -5.46 -6.12 -8.83
C CYS A 123 -5.86 -5.18 -9.98
N THR A 124 -6.83 -5.57 -10.80
CA THR A 124 -7.31 -4.84 -12.00
C THR A 124 -8.71 -4.25 -11.82
N SER A 125 -8.96 -3.58 -10.70
CA SER A 125 -10.28 -3.04 -10.38
C SER A 125 -10.61 -1.72 -11.10
N GLY A 126 -9.61 -1.05 -11.67
CA GLY A 126 -9.74 0.35 -12.13
C GLY A 126 -9.98 1.35 -10.99
N ARG A 127 -9.85 0.93 -9.72
CA ARG A 127 -10.06 1.75 -8.53
C ARG A 127 -9.00 1.49 -7.46
N PRO A 128 -8.22 2.49 -7.01
CA PRO A 128 -7.13 2.28 -6.07
C PRO A 128 -7.62 1.79 -4.70
N GLU A 129 -8.80 2.22 -4.25
CA GLU A 129 -9.40 1.90 -2.94
C GLU A 129 -9.85 0.44 -2.79
N THR A 130 -9.72 -0.36 -3.84
CA THR A 130 -10.10 -1.78 -3.80
C THR A 130 -8.87 -2.71 -3.78
N CYS A 131 -7.68 -2.17 -4.05
CA CYS A 131 -6.42 -2.90 -4.07
C CYS A 131 -5.68 -2.72 -2.73
N ALA A 132 -6.28 -3.26 -1.66
CA ALA A 132 -5.78 -3.08 -0.31
C ALA A 132 -4.45 -3.81 -0.08
N PHE A 133 -3.58 -3.24 0.76
CA PHE A 133 -2.39 -3.90 1.26
C PHE A 133 -2.08 -3.44 2.67
N LYS A 134 -1.24 -4.21 3.37
CA LYS A 134 -0.83 -3.97 4.75
C LYS A 134 0.69 -3.84 4.81
N ILE A 135 1.14 -3.01 5.75
CA ILE A 135 2.55 -2.86 6.09
C ILE A 135 2.80 -3.46 7.47
N LYS A 136 3.78 -4.36 7.55
CA LYS A 136 4.26 -4.93 8.81
C LYS A 136 5.72 -4.56 9.00
N LEU A 137 6.09 -4.18 10.21
CA LEU A 137 7.50 -4.06 10.57
C LEU A 137 8.09 -5.45 10.76
N LYS A 138 9.26 -5.69 10.19
CA LYS A 138 10.13 -6.82 10.54
C LYS A 138 10.40 -6.68 12.03
N LYS A 139 10.18 -7.76 12.79
CA LYS A 139 10.67 -7.80 14.17
C LYS A 139 12.17 -7.57 14.11
N THR A 140 12.63 -6.48 14.73
CA THR A 140 14.05 -6.31 15.03
C THR A 140 14.45 -7.50 15.93
N PRO A 141 15.51 -8.25 15.58
CA PRO A 141 15.97 -9.37 16.39
C PRO A 141 16.34 -8.96 17.82
#